data_AF-G3VG47-F1
#
_entry.id   AF-G3VG47-F1
#
_cell.length_a   1.000
_cell.length_b   1.000
_cell.length_c   1.000
_cell.angle_alpha   90.00
_cell.angle_beta   90.00
_cell.angle_gamma   90.00
#
_symmetry.space_group_name_H-M   'P 1'
#
loop_
_entity.id
_entity.type
_entity.pdbx_description
1 polymer ?
#
loop_
_entity_poly.entity_id
_entity_poly.type
_entity_poly.pdbx_seq_one_letter_code
_entity_poly.pdbx_strand_id
1 'polypeptide(L)'
;MKWQRLKDLTRSLSSSIEDEQIYAAQALGNLRISKEFIMEALWVMAQVGSERVRYECCRTLALLGCLDKFVILSLIEHLKGCCLNRRMDTLMGLHMALNAWIMDSKNKREPIGAKNTLMKILKSLIKGKSALDDVALEAAMCLSFLDHENPIACEFLLQCLTQGDMKRKMKAMMVLVKLMKIYTLPILQGAMDQLRNSCVKKHRLEAIKLLKIFGLEKIQKLGMENEVFELLRWKVHEDPFQEVREAVAEVVEALKMKSMMLNIMESELNDASALVRHQAVVSIGVLGIRNSHIFHFLLDMLDLERNQMVRKELEKILINLSKKDPWVRAKLQDWKFPVEEEKQLMPQKGKDKSSKLQKMRWGIEDPKKSVFGSLSSLIPQKMFRRKKVVVEKESSEFDFPIKGIALASDYPPCVKLRDKKDHLKRPWDSPVIRKHLKQLASH
;
A
#
# COMPACT_ATOMS: atom_id res chain seq x y z
N MET A 1 -33.67 -1.40 13.32
CA MET A 1 -32.92 -0.26 13.90
C MET A 1 -32.09 0.55 12.89
N LYS A 2 -31.19 -0.05 12.08
CA LYS A 2 -30.32 0.73 11.16
C LYS A 2 -31.09 1.62 10.17
N TRP A 3 -32.19 1.12 9.60
CA TRP A 3 -33.01 1.86 8.64
C TRP A 3 -33.76 3.05 9.25
N GLN A 4 -34.26 2.90 10.48
CA GLN A 4 -34.96 3.98 11.17
C GLN A 4 -34.01 5.15 11.46
N ARG A 5 -32.79 4.85 11.92
CA ARG A 5 -31.75 5.87 12.15
C ARG A 5 -31.38 6.63 10.87
N LEU A 6 -31.39 5.97 9.72
CA LEU A 6 -31.12 6.61 8.43
C LEU A 6 -32.26 7.57 8.03
N LYS A 7 -33.51 7.18 8.25
CA LYS A 7 -34.67 8.05 8.07
C LYS A 7 -34.63 9.25 9.02
N ASP A 8 -34.32 9.02 10.28
CA ASP A 8 -34.23 10.09 11.28
C ASP A 8 -33.10 11.07 10.94
N LEU A 9 -31.93 10.57 10.52
CA LEU A 9 -30.83 11.40 10.04
C LEU A 9 -31.20 12.21 8.79
N THR A 10 -31.96 11.62 7.87
CA THR A 10 -32.44 12.33 6.68
C THR A 10 -33.43 13.43 7.04
N ARG A 11 -34.31 13.19 8.03
CA ARG A 11 -35.23 14.22 8.55
C ARG A 11 -34.49 15.41 9.18
N SER A 12 -33.33 15.17 9.80
CA SER A 12 -32.50 16.24 10.36
C SER A 12 -31.99 17.24 9.31
N LEU A 13 -31.97 16.89 8.01
CA LEU A 13 -31.70 17.85 6.93
C LEU A 13 -32.74 18.97 6.86
N SER A 14 -33.97 18.73 7.34
CA SER A 14 -35.06 19.71 7.40
C SER A 14 -35.22 20.33 8.78
N SER A 15 -34.24 20.18 9.68
CA SER A 15 -34.24 20.84 11.00
C SER A 15 -34.25 22.36 10.85
N SER A 16 -34.79 23.08 11.83
CA SER A 16 -34.65 24.55 11.89
C SER A 16 -33.23 25.00 12.27
N ILE A 17 -32.38 24.09 12.75
CA ILE A 17 -31.03 24.37 13.23
C ILE A 17 -30.01 24.05 12.14
N GLU A 18 -29.30 25.09 11.65
CA GLU A 18 -28.32 24.97 10.56
C GLU A 18 -27.24 23.90 10.84
N ASP A 19 -26.68 23.86 12.04
CA ASP A 19 -25.61 22.91 12.38
C ASP A 19 -26.11 21.45 12.40
N GLU A 20 -27.39 21.21 12.70
CA GLU A 20 -27.99 19.86 12.59
C GLU A 20 -28.13 19.43 11.12
N GLN A 21 -28.51 20.36 10.24
CA GLN A 21 -28.59 20.11 8.81
C GLN A 21 -27.19 19.75 8.24
N ILE A 22 -26.17 20.53 8.61
CA ILE A 22 -24.77 20.29 8.20
C ILE A 22 -24.29 18.94 8.71
N TYR A 23 -24.50 18.65 10.00
CA TYR A 23 -24.11 17.37 10.59
C TYR A 23 -24.80 16.19 9.90
N ALA A 24 -26.09 16.32 9.60
CA ALA A 24 -26.85 15.31 8.88
C ALA A 24 -26.27 15.06 7.48
N ALA A 25 -25.99 16.12 6.72
CA ALA A 25 -25.39 16.00 5.39
C ALA A 25 -24.00 15.33 5.44
N GLN A 26 -23.15 15.71 6.41
CA GLN A 26 -21.83 15.10 6.59
C GLN A 26 -21.92 13.61 6.96
N ALA A 27 -22.80 13.28 7.90
CA ALA A 27 -23.00 11.91 8.35
C ALA A 27 -23.52 11.02 7.21
N LEU A 28 -24.49 11.50 6.42
CA LEU A 28 -25.00 10.81 5.24
C LEU A 28 -23.89 10.58 4.20
N GLY A 29 -23.06 11.59 3.95
CA GLY A 29 -21.89 11.48 3.10
C GLY A 29 -20.93 10.39 3.59
N ASN A 30 -20.55 10.43 4.87
CA ASN A 30 -19.62 9.45 5.47
C ASN A 30 -20.15 8.02 5.43
N LEU A 31 -21.47 7.83 5.49
CA LEU A 31 -22.09 6.51 5.36
C LEU A 31 -22.07 5.97 3.92
N ARG A 32 -21.90 6.83 2.91
CA ARG A 32 -21.84 6.48 1.48
C ARG A 32 -23.07 5.66 1.01
N ILE A 33 -24.26 6.05 1.48
CA ILE A 33 -25.53 5.40 1.12
C ILE A 33 -26.33 6.30 0.16
N SER A 34 -26.40 5.92 -1.11
CA SER A 34 -27.07 6.66 -2.20
C SER A 34 -28.52 6.22 -2.43
N LYS A 35 -29.35 6.19 -1.37
CA LYS A 35 -30.78 5.87 -1.53
C LYS A 35 -31.54 7.07 -2.10
N GLU A 36 -32.53 6.81 -2.95
CA GLU A 36 -33.31 7.83 -3.65
C GLU A 36 -33.84 8.93 -2.71
N PHE A 37 -34.53 8.57 -1.63
CA PHE A 37 -35.04 9.54 -0.66
C PHE A 37 -33.94 10.39 0.04
N ILE A 38 -32.71 9.87 0.15
CA ILE A 38 -31.55 10.62 0.68
C ILE A 38 -31.06 11.61 -0.37
N MET A 39 -30.92 11.14 -1.61
CA MET A 39 -30.50 11.97 -2.74
C MET A 39 -31.47 13.14 -2.95
N GLU A 40 -32.78 12.87 -2.91
CA GLU A 40 -33.83 13.89 -3.02
C GLU A 40 -33.77 14.91 -1.87
N ALA A 41 -33.66 14.46 -0.61
CA ALA A 41 -33.59 15.35 0.54
C ALA A 41 -32.35 16.26 0.49
N LEU A 42 -31.19 15.69 0.13
CA LEU A 42 -29.96 16.46 -0.07
C LEU A 42 -30.08 17.43 -1.24
N TRP A 43 -30.73 17.03 -2.33
CA TRP A 43 -30.94 17.86 -3.50
C TRP A 43 -31.80 19.09 -3.19
N VAL A 44 -32.89 18.91 -2.44
CA VAL A 44 -33.73 20.02 -1.99
C VAL A 44 -32.90 21.00 -1.15
N MET A 45 -32.18 20.51 -0.14
CA MET A 45 -31.37 21.37 0.73
C MET A 45 -30.18 22.03 0.02
N ALA A 46 -29.64 21.41 -1.03
CA ALA A 46 -28.63 22.00 -1.89
C ALA A 46 -29.14 23.23 -2.66
N GLN A 47 -30.46 23.34 -2.89
CA GLN A 47 -31.07 24.47 -3.57
C GLN A 47 -31.52 25.58 -2.61
N VAL A 48 -32.21 25.21 -1.52
CA VAL A 48 -32.89 26.17 -0.64
C VAL A 48 -32.17 26.49 0.67
N GLY A 49 -31.14 25.73 1.02
CA GLY A 49 -30.41 25.90 2.28
C GLY A 49 -29.61 27.20 2.36
N SER A 50 -29.05 27.48 3.55
CA SER A 50 -28.04 28.53 3.71
C SER A 50 -26.79 28.24 2.87
N GLU A 51 -25.89 29.21 2.69
CA GLU A 51 -24.62 28.96 1.97
C GLU A 51 -23.83 27.76 2.52
N ARG A 52 -23.71 27.63 3.85
CA ARG A 52 -22.99 26.51 4.49
C ARG A 52 -23.69 25.17 4.24
N VAL A 53 -25.01 25.15 4.32
CA VAL A 53 -25.82 23.95 4.12
C VAL A 53 -25.80 23.52 2.66
N ARG A 54 -25.93 24.47 1.73
CA ARG A 54 -25.83 24.21 0.28
C ARG A 54 -24.48 23.62 -0.08
N TYR A 55 -23.39 24.19 0.43
CA TYR A 55 -22.05 23.64 0.24
C TYR A 55 -21.97 22.18 0.69
N GLU A 56 -22.39 21.90 1.92
CA GLU A 56 -22.27 20.55 2.49
C GLU A 56 -23.17 19.56 1.75
N CYS A 57 -24.39 19.95 1.39
CA CYS A 57 -25.29 19.12 0.61
C CYS A 57 -24.73 18.84 -0.79
N CYS A 58 -24.22 19.85 -1.51
CA CYS A 58 -23.56 19.66 -2.81
C CYS A 58 -22.33 18.75 -2.71
N ARG A 59 -21.48 18.96 -1.70
CA ARG A 59 -20.31 18.11 -1.45
C ARG A 59 -20.73 16.67 -1.15
N THR A 60 -21.74 16.46 -0.32
CA THR A 60 -22.28 15.13 -0.02
C THR A 60 -22.90 14.48 -1.25
N LEU A 61 -23.67 15.21 -2.06
CA LEU A 61 -24.24 14.73 -3.32
C LEU A 61 -23.14 14.23 -4.27
N ALA A 62 -22.06 15.00 -4.44
CA ALA A 62 -20.90 14.58 -5.24
C ALA A 62 -20.27 13.29 -4.68
N LEU A 63 -20.09 13.20 -3.37
CA LEU A 63 -19.56 11.99 -2.71
C LEU A 63 -20.46 10.76 -2.85
N LEU A 64 -21.76 10.95 -3.06
CA LEU A 64 -22.74 9.89 -3.32
C LEU A 64 -22.90 9.60 -4.82
N GLY A 65 -22.12 10.25 -5.69
CA GLY A 65 -22.07 10.00 -7.14
C GLY A 65 -22.86 11.00 -7.99
N CYS A 66 -23.55 11.98 -7.40
CA CYS A 66 -24.26 13.00 -8.16
C CYS A 66 -23.30 14.12 -8.58
N LEU A 67 -22.81 14.04 -9.81
CA LEU A 67 -21.90 15.01 -10.43
C LEU A 67 -22.62 15.95 -11.42
N ASP A 68 -23.87 16.30 -11.12
CA ASP A 68 -24.70 17.18 -11.95
C ASP A 68 -24.09 18.59 -12.09
N LYS A 69 -24.47 19.30 -13.16
CA LYS A 69 -24.02 20.66 -13.47
C LYS A 69 -24.24 21.62 -12.30
N PHE A 70 -25.38 21.58 -11.61
CA PHE A 70 -25.65 22.44 -10.47
C PHE A 70 -24.67 22.19 -9.32
N VAL A 71 -24.49 20.91 -8.96
CA VAL A 71 -23.58 20.50 -7.88
C VAL A 71 -22.14 20.91 -8.21
N ILE A 72 -21.67 20.64 -9.42
CA ILE A 72 -20.30 20.99 -9.82
C ILE A 72 -20.09 22.51 -9.88
N LEU A 73 -21.07 23.29 -10.34
CA LEU A 73 -20.96 24.75 -10.35
C LEU A 73 -20.88 25.31 -8.92
N SER A 74 -21.68 24.79 -7.99
CA SER A 74 -21.61 25.17 -6.57
C SER A 74 -20.23 24.86 -5.98
N LEU A 75 -19.67 23.67 -6.24
CA LEU A 75 -18.31 23.34 -5.80
C LEU A 75 -17.24 24.25 -6.44
N ILE A 76 -17.40 24.63 -7.70
CA ILE A 76 -16.48 25.56 -8.40
C ILE A 76 -16.45 26.93 -7.71
N GLU A 77 -17.58 27.45 -7.22
CA GLU A 77 -17.63 28.72 -6.49
C GLU A 77 -16.71 28.68 -5.27
N HIS A 78 -16.74 27.57 -4.52
CA HIS A 78 -15.89 27.38 -3.36
C HIS A 78 -14.41 27.14 -3.69
N LEU A 79 -14.09 26.70 -4.91
CA LEU A 79 -12.70 26.64 -5.39
C LEU A 79 -12.13 28.05 -5.67
N LYS A 80 -12.95 28.96 -6.22
CA LYS A 80 -12.52 30.31 -6.63
C LYS A 80 -12.39 31.28 -5.44
N GLY A 81 -13.41 31.35 -4.58
CA GLY A 81 -13.62 32.49 -3.68
C GLY A 81 -13.33 32.26 -2.20
N CYS A 82 -12.97 31.04 -1.78
CA CYS A 82 -12.93 30.71 -0.34
C CYS A 82 -11.52 30.66 0.27
N CYS A 83 -11.49 30.60 1.61
CA CYS A 83 -10.28 30.35 2.39
C CYS A 83 -9.63 29.00 2.04
N LEU A 84 -8.33 28.87 2.34
CA LEU A 84 -7.54 27.69 2.00
C LEU A 84 -8.14 26.39 2.54
N ASN A 85 -8.67 26.40 3.76
CA ASN A 85 -9.30 25.23 4.37
C ASN A 85 -10.53 24.76 3.58
N ARG A 86 -11.41 25.68 3.18
CA ARG A 86 -12.60 25.37 2.40
C ARG A 86 -12.23 24.86 1.00
N ARG A 87 -11.28 25.51 0.35
CA ARG A 87 -10.78 25.09 -0.98
C ARG A 87 -10.21 23.68 -0.93
N MET A 88 -9.38 23.38 0.07
CA MET A 88 -8.79 22.06 0.24
C MET A 88 -9.86 20.99 0.53
N ASP A 89 -10.82 21.29 1.40
CA ASP A 89 -11.93 20.40 1.70
C ASP A 89 -12.80 20.10 0.46
N THR A 90 -13.02 21.12 -0.38
CA THR A 90 -13.72 20.97 -1.67
C THR A 90 -12.93 20.08 -2.63
N LEU A 91 -11.62 20.30 -2.77
CA LEU A 91 -10.75 19.49 -3.62
C LEU A 91 -10.69 18.03 -3.16
N MET A 92 -10.56 17.79 -1.86
CA MET A 92 -10.56 16.43 -1.32
C MET A 92 -11.90 15.73 -1.54
N GLY A 93 -13.03 16.42 -1.31
CA GLY A 93 -14.35 15.87 -1.59
C GLY A 93 -14.52 15.52 -3.08
N LEU A 94 -14.11 16.44 -3.96
CA LEU A 94 -14.15 16.23 -5.40
C LEU A 94 -13.24 15.08 -5.85
N HIS A 95 -12.02 14.98 -5.33
CA HIS A 95 -11.12 13.87 -5.61
C HIS A 95 -11.77 12.54 -5.24
N MET A 96 -12.34 12.41 -4.04
CA MET A 96 -13.04 11.18 -3.64
C MET A 96 -14.20 10.83 -4.57
N ALA A 97 -15.00 11.82 -4.96
CA ALA A 97 -16.12 11.65 -5.88
C ALA A 97 -15.68 11.22 -7.28
N LEU A 98 -14.66 11.88 -7.84
CA LEU A 98 -14.11 11.56 -9.16
C LEU A 98 -13.43 10.19 -9.18
N ASN A 99 -12.74 9.82 -8.11
CA ASN A 99 -12.16 8.49 -7.97
C ASN A 99 -13.25 7.41 -7.95
N ALA A 100 -14.36 7.62 -7.21
CA ALA A 100 -15.50 6.70 -7.23
C ALA A 100 -16.12 6.59 -8.62
N TRP A 101 -16.33 7.73 -9.30
CA TRP A 101 -16.84 7.77 -10.67
C TRP A 101 -15.96 7.01 -11.68
N ILE A 102 -14.62 7.05 -11.53
CA ILE A 102 -13.70 6.25 -12.36
C ILE A 102 -13.75 4.76 -12.02
N MET A 103 -14.16 4.36 -10.82
CA MET A 103 -14.27 2.95 -10.47
C MET A 103 -15.58 2.33 -10.96
N ASP A 104 -16.60 3.13 -11.27
CA ASP A 104 -17.83 2.63 -11.86
C ASP A 104 -17.61 2.12 -13.29
N SER A 105 -18.43 1.14 -13.69
CA SER A 105 -18.40 0.60 -15.05
C SER A 105 -18.68 1.72 -16.05
N LYS A 106 -17.90 1.82 -17.13
CA LYS A 106 -18.01 2.89 -18.15
C LYS A 106 -19.47 3.12 -18.60
N ASN A 107 -20.25 2.05 -18.74
CA ASN A 107 -21.65 2.08 -19.20
C ASN A 107 -22.65 2.69 -18.19
N LYS A 108 -22.25 2.88 -16.92
CA LYS A 108 -23.08 3.47 -15.85
C LYS A 108 -22.61 4.86 -15.44
N ARG A 109 -21.55 5.38 -16.06
CA ARG A 109 -21.00 6.69 -15.71
C ARG A 109 -21.87 7.78 -16.30
N GLU A 110 -22.56 8.50 -15.42
CA GLU A 110 -23.18 9.75 -15.81
C GLU A 110 -22.10 10.79 -16.17
N PRO A 111 -22.37 11.65 -17.16
CA PRO A 111 -21.43 12.69 -17.55
C PRO A 111 -21.27 13.72 -16.43
N ILE A 112 -20.04 14.20 -16.24
CA ILE A 112 -19.74 15.22 -15.24
C ILE A 112 -20.26 16.57 -15.74
N GLY A 113 -21.17 17.18 -14.98
CA GLY A 113 -21.71 18.50 -15.25
C GLY A 113 -20.65 19.60 -15.17
N ALA A 114 -20.76 20.63 -16.01
CA ALA A 114 -19.82 21.74 -16.07
C ALA A 114 -18.32 21.35 -16.17
N LYS A 115 -18.01 20.16 -16.73
CA LYS A 115 -16.65 19.59 -16.83
C LYS A 115 -15.60 20.59 -17.32
N ASN A 116 -15.88 21.28 -18.42
CA ASN A 116 -14.93 22.22 -19.04
C ASN A 116 -14.60 23.40 -18.10
N THR A 117 -15.60 23.92 -17.39
CA THR A 117 -15.42 25.00 -16.41
C THR A 117 -14.59 24.50 -15.23
N LEU A 118 -14.88 23.31 -14.71
CA LEU A 118 -14.12 22.69 -13.63
C LEU A 118 -12.65 22.51 -14.03
N MET A 119 -12.39 21.94 -15.21
CA MET A 119 -11.04 21.76 -15.74
C MET A 119 -10.28 23.08 -15.86
N LYS A 120 -10.93 24.16 -16.33
CA LYS A 120 -10.31 25.50 -16.42
C LYS A 120 -9.86 26.00 -15.05
N ILE A 121 -10.69 25.82 -14.02
CA ILE A 121 -10.35 26.24 -12.65
C ILE A 121 -9.24 25.38 -12.05
N LEU A 122 -9.31 24.06 -12.20
CA LEU A 122 -8.24 23.17 -11.71
C LEU A 122 -6.90 23.50 -12.38
N LYS A 123 -6.88 23.75 -13.70
CA LYS A 123 -5.68 24.22 -14.41
C LYS A 123 -5.12 25.51 -13.82
N SER A 124 -5.98 26.46 -13.47
CA SER A 124 -5.55 27.73 -12.86
C SER A 124 -4.96 27.56 -11.45
N LEU A 125 -5.41 26.54 -10.71
CA LEU A 125 -4.87 26.22 -9.38
C LEU A 125 -3.50 25.53 -9.44
N ILE A 126 -3.12 24.95 -10.58
CA ILE A 126 -1.84 24.25 -10.78
C ILE A 126 -0.77 25.16 -11.39
N LYS A 127 -1.15 25.97 -12.39
CA LYS A 127 -0.20 26.78 -13.17
C LYS A 127 0.65 27.69 -12.28
N GLY A 128 1.97 27.61 -12.47
CA GLY A 128 2.94 28.44 -11.76
C GLY A 128 3.10 28.13 -10.27
N LYS A 129 2.57 27.00 -9.79
CA LYS A 129 2.72 26.56 -8.40
C LYS A 129 3.92 25.66 -8.21
N SER A 130 4.46 25.69 -6.99
CA SER A 130 5.53 24.79 -6.57
C SER A 130 5.01 23.36 -6.44
N ALA A 131 5.87 22.36 -6.69
CA ALA A 131 5.58 20.95 -6.45
C ALA A 131 5.28 20.63 -4.97
N LEU A 132 5.56 21.57 -4.06
CA LEU A 132 5.25 21.50 -2.63
C LEU A 132 3.88 22.11 -2.27
N ASP A 133 3.12 22.64 -3.22
CA ASP A 133 1.79 23.19 -2.97
C ASP A 133 0.72 22.06 -2.88
N ASP A 134 0.08 21.92 -1.71
CA ASP A 134 -0.94 20.88 -1.48
C ASP A 134 -2.22 21.10 -2.29
N VAL A 135 -2.60 22.35 -2.52
CA VAL A 135 -3.79 22.71 -3.30
C VAL A 135 -3.54 22.34 -4.76
N ALA A 136 -2.35 22.66 -5.29
CA ALA A 136 -1.96 22.30 -6.65
C ALA A 136 -1.88 20.77 -6.82
N LEU A 137 -1.38 20.03 -5.83
CA LEU A 137 -1.36 18.57 -5.87
C LEU A 137 -2.77 17.97 -5.95
N GLU A 138 -3.69 18.33 -5.05
CA GLU A 138 -5.05 17.79 -5.09
C GLU A 138 -5.81 18.27 -6.35
N ALA A 139 -5.54 19.49 -6.83
CA ALA A 139 -6.09 19.97 -8.10
C ALA A 139 -5.57 19.19 -9.31
N ALA A 140 -4.27 18.85 -9.33
CA ALA A 140 -3.66 18.02 -10.38
C ALA A 140 -4.24 16.60 -10.36
N MET A 141 -4.43 16.01 -9.17
CA MET A 141 -5.10 14.72 -9.02
C MET A 141 -6.53 14.79 -9.59
N CYS A 142 -7.35 15.74 -9.15
CA CYS A 142 -8.71 15.96 -9.68
C CYS A 142 -8.72 16.11 -11.21
N LEU A 143 -7.82 16.94 -11.76
CA LEU A 143 -7.73 17.19 -13.20
C LEU A 143 -7.39 15.91 -13.97
N SER A 144 -6.55 15.05 -13.39
CA SER A 144 -6.17 13.76 -13.96
C SER A 144 -7.35 12.80 -14.07
N PHE A 145 -8.34 12.86 -13.17
CA PHE A 145 -9.58 12.07 -13.30
C PHE A 145 -10.49 12.60 -14.41
N LEU A 146 -10.50 13.90 -14.67
CA LEU A 146 -11.32 14.50 -15.72
C LEU A 146 -10.72 14.31 -17.12
N ASP A 147 -9.40 14.32 -17.20
CA ASP A 147 -8.63 14.29 -18.44
C ASP A 147 -7.25 13.64 -18.18
N HIS A 148 -7.14 12.36 -18.55
CA HIS A 148 -5.94 11.53 -18.29
C HIS A 148 -4.73 11.97 -19.12
N GLU A 149 -4.95 12.69 -20.22
CA GLU A 149 -3.90 13.13 -21.14
C GLU A 149 -3.50 14.60 -20.88
N ASN A 150 -3.97 15.18 -19.77
CA ASN A 150 -3.75 16.59 -19.50
C ASN A 150 -2.26 16.90 -19.23
N PRO A 151 -1.59 17.69 -20.09
CA PRO A 151 -0.15 17.91 -19.96
C PRO A 151 0.22 18.70 -18.69
N ILE A 152 -0.65 19.64 -18.26
CA ILE A 152 -0.41 20.47 -17.07
C ILE A 152 -0.41 19.61 -15.81
N ALA A 153 -1.38 18.68 -15.69
CA ALA A 153 -1.42 17.76 -14.56
C ALA A 153 -0.23 16.79 -14.60
N CYS A 154 0.05 16.21 -15.77
CA CYS A 154 1.16 15.28 -15.94
C CYS A 154 2.51 15.91 -15.55
N GLU A 155 2.82 17.09 -16.08
CA GLU A 155 4.07 17.81 -15.78
C GLU A 155 4.20 18.13 -14.28
N PHE A 156 3.14 18.65 -13.66
CA PHE A 156 3.14 18.94 -12.23
C PHE A 156 3.37 17.68 -11.39
N LEU A 157 2.69 16.58 -11.71
CA LEU A 157 2.85 15.32 -10.99
C LEU A 157 4.25 14.73 -11.15
N LEU A 158 4.88 14.87 -12.32
CA LEU A 158 6.27 14.49 -12.54
C LEU A 158 7.23 15.36 -11.70
N GLN A 159 6.97 16.66 -11.57
CA GLN A 159 7.73 17.54 -10.67
C GLN A 159 7.58 17.12 -9.19
N CYS A 160 6.40 16.64 -8.77
CA CYS A 160 6.22 16.10 -7.42
C CYS A 160 7.08 14.86 -7.16
N LEU A 161 7.49 14.09 -8.18
CA LEU A 161 8.37 12.94 -8.00
C LEU A 161 9.80 13.32 -7.60
N THR A 162 10.27 14.48 -8.07
CA THR A 162 11.63 14.96 -7.79
C THR A 162 11.70 15.69 -6.46
N GLN A 163 10.74 16.56 -6.18
CA GLN A 163 10.79 17.50 -5.04
C GLN A 163 9.89 17.11 -3.85
N GLY A 164 8.89 16.25 -4.05
CA GLY A 164 7.92 15.91 -3.02
C GLY A 164 8.47 15.01 -1.92
N ASP A 165 7.82 15.02 -0.76
CA ASP A 165 8.03 13.99 0.25
C ASP A 165 7.53 12.61 -0.22
N MET A 166 7.83 11.55 0.53
CA MET A 166 7.44 10.19 0.14
C MET A 166 5.91 10.04 -0.02
N LYS A 167 5.10 10.75 0.75
CA LYS A 167 3.63 10.66 0.65
C LYS A 167 3.12 11.28 -0.66
N ARG A 168 3.65 12.44 -1.04
CA ARG A 168 3.35 13.15 -2.29
C ARG A 168 3.83 12.37 -3.49
N LYS A 169 5.08 11.87 -3.46
CA LYS A 169 5.63 11.00 -4.52
C LYS A 169 4.72 9.80 -4.75
N MET A 170 4.27 9.13 -3.67
CA MET A 170 3.36 7.99 -3.79
C MET A 170 2.03 8.37 -4.44
N LYS A 171 1.38 9.45 -3.98
CA LYS A 171 0.13 9.96 -4.60
C LYS A 171 0.31 10.25 -6.09
N ALA A 172 1.40 10.93 -6.46
CA ALA A 172 1.68 11.30 -7.84
C ALA A 172 1.93 10.07 -8.73
N MET A 173 2.76 9.12 -8.28
CA MET A 173 3.02 7.88 -9.03
C MET A 173 1.75 7.06 -9.24
N MET A 174 0.88 7.00 -8.23
CA MET A 174 -0.38 6.26 -8.34
C MET A 174 -1.26 6.80 -9.47
N VAL A 175 -1.35 8.12 -9.60
CA VAL A 175 -2.11 8.75 -10.69
C VAL A 175 -1.40 8.56 -12.02
N LEU A 176 -0.10 8.83 -12.10
CA LEU A 176 0.68 8.71 -13.35
C LEU A 176 0.63 7.28 -13.92
N VAL A 177 0.78 6.26 -13.07
CA VAL A 177 0.81 4.86 -13.51
C VAL A 177 -0.59 4.31 -13.73
N LYS A 178 -1.48 4.39 -12.72
CA LYS A 178 -2.78 3.69 -12.80
C LYS A 178 -3.78 4.41 -13.67
N LEU A 179 -3.73 5.75 -13.69
CA LEU A 179 -4.73 6.56 -14.38
C LEU A 179 -4.23 7.04 -15.75
N MET A 180 -3.05 7.65 -15.79
CA MET A 180 -2.48 8.17 -17.04
C MET A 180 -1.72 7.11 -17.86
N LYS A 181 -1.44 5.92 -17.28
CA LYS A 181 -0.69 4.84 -17.93
C LYS A 181 0.69 5.29 -18.45
N ILE A 182 1.37 6.15 -17.69
CA ILE A 182 2.70 6.66 -18.00
C ILE A 182 3.74 5.81 -17.27
N TYR A 183 4.74 5.34 -18.03
CA TYR A 183 5.81 4.46 -17.55
C TYR A 183 7.17 5.04 -17.93
N THR A 184 7.71 5.90 -17.06
CA THR A 184 9.00 6.56 -17.29
C THR A 184 10.02 6.15 -16.23
N LEU A 185 11.30 6.35 -16.52
CA LEU A 185 12.40 6.06 -15.61
C LEU A 185 12.24 6.76 -14.23
N PRO A 186 11.88 8.06 -14.15
CA PRO A 186 11.67 8.72 -12.85
C PRO A 186 10.57 8.09 -12.00
N ILE A 187 9.52 7.55 -12.63
CA ILE A 187 8.43 6.87 -11.91
C ILE A 187 8.93 5.52 -11.36
N LEU A 188 9.66 4.75 -12.17
CA LEU A 188 10.23 3.48 -11.75
C LEU A 188 11.23 3.68 -10.59
N GLN A 189 12.14 4.63 -10.72
CA GLN A 189 13.08 5.01 -9.67
C GLN A 189 12.35 5.49 -8.40
N GLY A 190 11.30 6.29 -8.56
CA GLY A 190 10.45 6.70 -7.44
C GLY A 190 9.81 5.51 -6.72
N ALA A 191 9.32 4.50 -7.44
CA ALA A 191 8.76 3.29 -6.84
C ALA A 191 9.83 2.47 -6.11
N MET A 192 11.02 2.33 -6.70
CA MET A 192 12.16 1.67 -6.07
C MET A 192 12.61 2.39 -4.79
N ASP A 193 12.69 3.71 -4.81
CA ASP A 193 13.05 4.53 -3.64
C ASP A 193 12.02 4.42 -2.51
N GLN A 194 10.72 4.37 -2.85
CA GLN A 194 9.65 4.14 -1.87
C GLN A 194 9.78 2.78 -1.22
N LEU A 195 10.01 1.74 -2.02
CA LEU A 195 10.20 0.39 -1.51
C LEU A 195 11.44 0.33 -0.61
N ARG A 196 12.55 0.95 -1.02
CA ARG A 196 13.80 0.96 -0.25
C ARG A 196 13.66 1.70 1.08
N ASN A 197 13.16 2.93 1.05
CA ASN A 197 13.38 3.91 2.13
C ASN A 197 12.11 4.29 2.92
N SER A 198 10.91 3.94 2.47
CA SER A 198 9.71 4.34 3.20
C SER A 198 9.59 3.61 4.55
N CYS A 199 9.44 4.37 5.63
CA CYS A 199 9.11 3.83 6.96
C CYS A 199 7.67 3.27 7.04
N VAL A 200 6.78 3.68 6.12
CA VAL A 200 5.37 3.28 6.10
C VAL A 200 5.19 2.01 5.28
N LYS A 201 4.75 0.92 5.94
CA LYS A 201 4.44 -0.38 5.33
C LYS A 201 3.53 -0.25 4.11
N LYS A 202 2.44 0.54 4.21
CA LYS A 202 1.46 0.76 3.13
C LYS A 202 2.11 1.33 1.87
N HIS A 203 3.09 2.23 2.00
CA HIS A 203 3.80 2.78 0.84
C HIS A 203 4.69 1.73 0.17
N ARG A 204 5.37 0.89 0.95
CA ARG A 204 6.21 -0.19 0.38
C ARG A 204 5.36 -1.22 -0.38
N LEU A 205 4.22 -1.62 0.18
CA LEU A 205 3.27 -2.50 -0.49
C LEU A 205 2.74 -1.88 -1.80
N GLU A 206 2.45 -0.58 -1.81
CA GLU A 206 1.97 0.07 -3.02
C GLU A 206 3.07 0.23 -4.08
N ALA A 207 4.31 0.50 -3.66
CA ALA A 207 5.47 0.49 -4.55
C ALA A 207 5.67 -0.88 -5.23
N ILE A 208 5.52 -1.97 -4.49
CA ILE A 208 5.57 -3.33 -5.03
C ILE A 208 4.48 -3.54 -6.09
N LYS A 209 3.25 -3.10 -5.83
CA LYS A 209 2.17 -3.16 -6.83
C LYS A 209 2.50 -2.34 -8.08
N LEU A 210 3.14 -1.18 -7.93
CA LEU A 210 3.58 -0.39 -9.09
C LEU A 210 4.62 -1.16 -9.92
N LEU A 211 5.61 -1.81 -9.30
CA LEU A 211 6.58 -2.66 -10.01
C LEU A 211 5.88 -3.79 -10.80
N LYS A 212 4.85 -4.41 -10.21
CA LYS A 212 4.01 -5.41 -10.90
C LYS A 212 3.30 -4.84 -12.13
N ILE A 213 2.77 -3.61 -12.05
CA ILE A 213 2.06 -2.94 -13.16
C ILE A 213 3.04 -2.52 -14.27
N PHE A 214 4.25 -2.06 -13.91
CA PHE A 214 5.31 -1.82 -14.90
C PHE A 214 5.56 -3.09 -15.71
N GLY A 215 5.77 -4.22 -15.03
CA GLY A 215 6.05 -5.51 -15.64
C GLY A 215 7.47 -5.57 -16.25
N LEU A 216 7.90 -6.80 -16.54
CA LEU A 216 9.28 -7.07 -16.96
C LEU A 216 9.68 -6.30 -18.23
N GLU A 217 8.82 -6.32 -19.26
CA GLU A 217 9.14 -5.70 -20.56
C GLU A 217 9.42 -4.20 -20.45
N LYS A 218 8.65 -3.46 -19.64
CA LYS A 218 8.85 -2.02 -19.48
C LYS A 218 10.10 -1.73 -18.65
N ILE A 219 10.34 -2.54 -17.61
CA ILE A 219 11.56 -2.43 -16.79
C ILE A 219 12.81 -2.68 -17.66
N GLN A 220 12.77 -3.67 -18.54
CA GLN A 220 13.84 -3.98 -19.50
C GLN A 220 14.06 -2.86 -20.51
N LYS A 221 12.98 -2.30 -21.08
CA LYS A 221 13.07 -1.15 -21.99
C LYS A 221 13.70 0.08 -21.33
N LEU A 222 13.53 0.23 -20.01
CA LEU A 222 14.15 1.30 -19.22
C LEU A 222 15.57 0.96 -18.74
N GLY A 223 16.06 -0.26 -19.00
CA GLY A 223 17.41 -0.70 -18.63
C GLY A 223 17.61 -0.92 -17.13
N MET A 224 16.53 -1.16 -16.37
CA MET A 224 16.55 -1.21 -14.90
C MET A 224 16.31 -2.62 -14.34
N GLU A 225 16.42 -3.67 -15.16
CA GLU A 225 16.12 -5.04 -14.76
C GLU A 225 17.00 -5.50 -13.60
N ASN A 226 18.31 -5.25 -13.68
CA ASN A 226 19.27 -5.67 -12.67
C ASN A 226 19.07 -4.94 -11.34
N GLU A 227 18.84 -3.63 -11.37
CA GLU A 227 18.65 -2.82 -10.18
C GLU A 227 17.32 -3.17 -9.48
N VAL A 228 16.27 -3.49 -10.26
CA VAL A 228 15.01 -4.01 -9.71
C VAL A 228 15.24 -5.39 -9.10
N PHE A 229 15.95 -6.28 -9.80
CA PHE A 229 16.27 -7.62 -9.30
C PHE A 229 17.02 -7.56 -7.96
N GLU A 230 18.11 -6.79 -7.87
CA GLU A 230 18.89 -6.66 -6.64
C GLU A 230 18.08 -6.01 -5.51
N LEU A 231 17.22 -5.02 -5.82
CA LEU A 231 16.34 -4.44 -4.81
C LEU A 231 15.35 -5.47 -4.25
N LEU A 232 14.71 -6.26 -5.11
CA LEU A 232 13.76 -7.29 -4.69
C LEU A 232 14.47 -8.41 -3.92
N ARG A 233 15.65 -8.82 -4.38
CA ARG A 233 16.51 -9.80 -3.73
C ARG A 233 16.88 -9.37 -2.32
N TRP A 234 17.28 -8.12 -2.12
CA TRP A 234 17.57 -7.56 -0.81
C TRP A 234 16.30 -7.49 0.07
N LYS A 235 15.17 -7.06 -0.51
CA LYS A 235 13.93 -6.88 0.23
C LYS A 235 13.26 -8.17 0.70
N VAL A 236 13.48 -9.28 0.01
CA VAL A 236 12.83 -10.55 0.35
C VAL A 236 13.27 -11.08 1.73
N HIS A 237 14.46 -10.69 2.22
CA HIS A 237 14.95 -11.07 3.55
C HIS A 237 15.10 -9.90 4.53
N GLU A 238 15.45 -8.69 4.06
CA GLU A 238 15.68 -7.55 4.97
C GLU A 238 14.41 -6.80 5.40
N ASP A 239 13.26 -6.92 4.70
CA ASP A 239 12.08 -6.15 5.12
C ASP A 239 11.54 -6.66 6.47
N PRO A 240 11.28 -5.80 7.46
CA PRO A 240 10.84 -6.24 8.79
C PRO A 240 9.43 -6.82 8.80
N PHE A 241 8.61 -6.56 7.78
CA PHE A 241 7.23 -7.04 7.73
C PHE A 241 7.10 -8.23 6.78
N GLN A 242 6.62 -9.35 7.31
CA GLN A 242 6.37 -10.57 6.53
C GLN A 242 5.48 -10.32 5.31
N GLU A 243 4.43 -9.51 5.47
CA GLU A 243 3.50 -9.16 4.39
C GLU A 243 4.19 -8.45 3.21
N VAL A 244 5.24 -7.65 3.48
CA VAL A 244 6.02 -6.98 2.43
C VAL A 244 6.92 -8.01 1.73
N ARG A 245 7.56 -8.90 2.49
CA ARG A 245 8.36 -9.99 1.92
C ARG A 245 7.54 -10.91 1.01
N GLU A 246 6.32 -11.25 1.43
CA GLU A 246 5.38 -12.05 0.64
C GLU A 246 4.95 -11.31 -0.64
N ALA A 247 4.63 -10.02 -0.55
CA ALA A 247 4.33 -9.20 -1.72
C ALA A 247 5.52 -9.08 -2.68
N VAL A 248 6.76 -9.03 -2.16
CA VAL A 248 7.99 -9.10 -2.98
C VAL A 248 8.06 -10.42 -3.72
N ALA A 249 7.81 -11.56 -3.05
CA ALA A 249 7.80 -12.87 -3.71
C ALA A 249 6.77 -12.96 -4.84
N GLU A 250 5.56 -12.41 -4.64
CA GLU A 250 4.55 -12.33 -5.69
C GLU A 250 5.03 -11.54 -6.91
N VAL A 251 5.76 -10.44 -6.70
CA VAL A 251 6.29 -9.62 -7.80
C VAL A 251 7.50 -10.27 -8.47
N VAL A 252 8.37 -10.93 -7.71
CA VAL A 252 9.47 -11.72 -8.26
C VAL A 252 8.96 -12.84 -9.16
N GLU A 253 7.86 -13.49 -8.80
CA GLU A 253 7.15 -14.44 -9.67
C GLU A 253 6.57 -13.74 -10.91
N ALA A 254 5.82 -12.64 -10.73
CA ALA A 254 5.20 -11.91 -11.84
C ALA A 254 6.23 -11.35 -12.85
N LEU A 255 7.43 -11.00 -12.39
CA LEU A 255 8.55 -10.53 -13.21
C LEU A 255 9.42 -11.68 -13.76
N LYS A 256 9.04 -12.94 -13.51
CA LYS A 256 9.78 -14.15 -13.96
C LYS A 256 11.22 -14.22 -13.42
N MET A 257 11.50 -13.58 -12.28
CA MET A 257 12.82 -13.50 -11.65
C MET A 257 13.07 -14.59 -10.60
N LYS A 258 12.02 -15.33 -10.20
CA LYS A 258 12.06 -16.29 -9.10
C LYS A 258 13.10 -17.40 -9.27
N SER A 259 13.18 -18.00 -10.45
CA SER A 259 14.11 -19.11 -10.70
C SER A 259 15.57 -18.70 -10.53
N MET A 260 15.94 -17.54 -11.10
CA MET A 260 17.27 -16.96 -10.95
C MET A 260 17.56 -16.62 -9.48
N MET A 261 16.61 -15.99 -8.80
CA MET A 261 16.77 -15.64 -7.39
C MET A 261 16.98 -16.87 -6.51
N LEU A 262 16.19 -17.94 -6.71
CA LEU A 262 16.32 -19.17 -5.94
C LEU A 262 17.63 -19.91 -6.23
N ASN A 263 18.13 -19.91 -7.48
CA ASN A 263 19.45 -20.48 -7.78
C ASN A 263 20.57 -19.81 -6.96
N ILE A 264 20.50 -18.48 -6.83
CA ILE A 264 21.47 -17.73 -6.03
C ILE A 264 21.31 -18.09 -4.54
N MET A 265 20.09 -18.04 -4.00
CA MET A 265 19.86 -18.34 -2.58
C MET A 265 20.24 -19.78 -2.21
N GLU A 266 19.96 -20.74 -3.08
CA GLU A 266 20.32 -22.15 -2.86
C GLU A 266 21.85 -22.33 -2.82
N SER A 267 22.60 -21.56 -3.61
CA SER A 267 24.08 -21.58 -3.52
C SER A 267 24.61 -20.93 -2.24
N GLU A 268 23.91 -19.91 -1.73
CA GLU A 268 24.25 -19.16 -0.52
C GLU A 268 23.97 -19.92 0.78
N LEU A 269 23.18 -21.01 0.72
CA LEU A 269 22.93 -21.87 1.88
C LEU A 269 24.19 -22.55 2.42
N ASN A 270 25.21 -22.77 1.59
CA ASN A 270 26.50 -23.37 1.97
C ASN A 270 27.60 -22.33 2.21
N ASP A 271 27.27 -21.04 2.26
CA ASP A 271 28.27 -19.98 2.40
C ASP A 271 28.98 -20.06 3.77
N ALA A 272 30.25 -19.68 3.83
CA ALA A 272 31.01 -19.66 5.09
C ALA A 272 30.42 -18.68 6.12
N SER A 273 29.82 -17.58 5.65
CA SER A 273 29.20 -16.55 6.46
C SER A 273 27.82 -16.98 6.96
N ALA A 274 27.66 -17.02 8.28
CA ALA A 274 26.36 -17.29 8.90
C ALA A 274 25.30 -16.23 8.54
N LEU A 275 25.72 -14.99 8.25
CA LEU A 275 24.80 -13.93 7.81
C LEU A 275 24.23 -14.25 6.42
N VAL A 276 25.07 -14.67 5.49
CA VAL A 276 24.66 -15.03 4.12
C VAL A 276 23.74 -16.24 4.15
N ARG A 277 24.10 -17.28 4.93
CA ARG A 277 23.23 -18.44 5.14
C ARG A 277 21.88 -18.07 5.75
N HIS A 278 21.85 -17.19 6.75
CA HIS A 278 20.60 -16.68 7.31
C HIS A 278 19.74 -15.98 6.26
N GLN A 279 20.32 -15.09 5.46
CA GLN A 279 19.60 -14.36 4.40
C GLN A 279 19.03 -15.31 3.35
N ALA A 280 19.78 -16.34 2.96
CA ALA A 280 19.34 -17.40 2.06
C ALA A 280 18.16 -18.19 2.64
N VAL A 281 18.28 -18.62 3.91
CA VAL A 281 17.21 -19.32 4.64
C VAL A 281 15.92 -18.52 4.67
N VAL A 282 15.98 -17.23 5.07
CA VAL A 282 14.82 -16.32 5.07
C VAL A 282 14.22 -16.20 3.67
N SER A 283 15.06 -15.97 2.66
CA SER A 283 14.62 -15.79 1.28
C SER A 283 13.89 -17.02 0.74
N ILE A 284 14.41 -18.22 0.98
CA ILE A 284 13.79 -19.50 0.58
C ILE A 284 12.47 -19.72 1.33
N GLY A 285 12.42 -19.39 2.62
CA GLY A 285 11.18 -19.48 3.39
C GLY A 285 10.05 -18.60 2.87
N VAL A 286 10.38 -17.46 2.25
CA VAL A 286 9.41 -16.54 1.65
C VAL A 286 9.06 -16.95 0.21
N LEU A 287 10.05 -17.30 -0.62
CA LEU A 287 9.87 -17.64 -2.03
C LEU A 287 9.28 -19.05 -2.25
N GLY A 288 9.45 -19.93 -1.26
CA GLY A 288 9.03 -21.32 -1.29
C GLY A 288 10.15 -22.28 -1.73
N ILE A 289 9.97 -23.56 -1.40
CA ILE A 289 10.89 -24.64 -1.74
C ILE A 289 10.51 -25.22 -3.10
N ARG A 290 11.48 -25.35 -4.02
CA ARG A 290 11.22 -25.84 -5.38
C ARG A 290 11.28 -27.35 -5.53
N ASN A 291 12.10 -28.02 -4.73
CA ASN A 291 12.38 -29.44 -4.89
C ASN A 291 12.66 -30.13 -3.54
N SER A 292 12.56 -31.46 -3.52
CA SER A 292 12.80 -32.26 -2.31
C SER A 292 14.24 -32.21 -1.83
N HIS A 293 15.21 -31.99 -2.73
CA HIS A 293 16.62 -31.94 -2.37
C HIS A 293 16.94 -30.75 -1.46
N ILE A 294 16.44 -29.56 -1.80
CA ILE A 294 16.59 -28.37 -0.96
C ILE A 294 15.84 -28.54 0.37
N PHE A 295 14.67 -29.18 0.37
CA PHE A 295 13.98 -29.49 1.61
C PHE A 295 14.82 -30.37 2.55
N HIS A 296 15.40 -31.46 2.04
CA HIS A 296 16.28 -32.31 2.85
C HIS A 296 17.57 -31.59 3.26
N PHE A 297 18.14 -30.78 2.38
CA PHE A 297 19.30 -29.96 2.72
C PHE A 297 19.01 -29.00 3.89
N LEU A 298 17.82 -28.36 3.92
CA LEU A 298 17.42 -27.50 5.05
C LEU A 298 17.24 -28.28 6.36
N LEU A 299 16.86 -29.55 6.29
CA LEU A 299 16.77 -30.44 7.45
C LEU A 299 18.15 -30.86 7.95
N ASP A 300 19.05 -31.26 7.04
CA ASP A 300 20.45 -31.55 7.38
C ASP A 300 21.13 -30.32 7.99
N MET A 301 20.85 -29.14 7.44
CA MET A 301 21.32 -27.87 7.96
C MET A 301 20.76 -27.58 9.38
N LEU A 302 19.52 -27.95 9.67
CA LEU A 302 18.95 -27.79 11.02
C LEU A 302 19.73 -28.60 12.07
N ASP A 303 20.20 -29.80 11.70
CA ASP A 303 20.96 -30.69 12.58
C ASP A 303 22.44 -30.26 12.70
N LEU A 304 23.05 -29.76 11.62
CA LEU A 304 24.48 -29.47 11.53
C LEU A 304 24.86 -28.01 11.81
N GLU A 305 23.91 -27.07 11.75
CA GLU A 305 24.19 -25.63 11.87
C GLU A 305 24.61 -25.23 13.29
N ARG A 306 25.82 -24.66 13.38
CA ARG A 306 26.41 -24.21 14.64
C ARG A 306 25.91 -22.84 15.07
N ASN A 307 25.49 -22.00 14.11
CA ASN A 307 25.02 -20.66 14.40
C ASN A 307 23.56 -20.68 14.88
N GLN A 308 23.34 -20.32 16.14
CA GLN A 308 22.03 -20.29 16.78
C GLN A 308 21.01 -19.36 16.12
N MET A 309 21.46 -18.27 15.49
CA MET A 309 20.55 -17.35 14.79
C MET A 309 20.00 -18.01 13.51
N VAL A 310 20.86 -18.69 12.75
CA VAL A 310 20.46 -19.42 11.54
C VAL A 310 19.54 -20.60 11.90
N ARG A 311 19.90 -21.39 12.93
CA ARG A 311 19.12 -22.53 13.41
C ARG A 311 17.69 -22.13 13.83
N LYS A 312 17.54 -21.06 14.61
CA LYS A 312 16.21 -20.55 15.03
C LYS A 312 15.36 -20.09 13.85
N GLU A 313 15.96 -19.45 12.85
CA GLU A 313 15.19 -18.99 11.69
C GLU A 313 14.80 -20.17 10.78
N LEU A 314 15.66 -21.20 10.64
CA LEU A 314 15.33 -22.47 9.98
C LEU A 314 14.10 -23.14 10.60
N GLU A 315 14.08 -23.32 11.93
CA GLU A 315 12.93 -23.90 12.65
C GLU A 315 11.64 -23.14 12.36
N LYS A 316 11.70 -21.81 12.49
CA LYS A 316 10.55 -20.93 12.27
C LYS A 316 10.03 -20.99 10.83
N ILE A 317 10.92 -21.07 9.85
CA ILE A 317 10.54 -21.17 8.44
C ILE A 317 9.93 -22.52 8.14
N LEU A 318 10.49 -23.62 8.61
CA LEU A 318 9.92 -24.96 8.43
C LEU A 318 8.52 -25.05 9.05
N ILE A 319 8.31 -24.48 10.24
CA ILE A 319 6.99 -24.37 10.88
C ILE A 319 6.03 -23.52 10.03
N ASN A 320 6.48 -22.40 9.46
CA ASN A 320 5.63 -21.56 8.62
C ASN A 320 5.30 -22.22 7.28
N LEU A 321 6.25 -22.92 6.67
CA LEU A 321 6.06 -23.66 5.43
C LEU A 321 5.11 -24.85 5.64
N SER A 322 5.18 -25.57 6.76
CA SER A 322 4.24 -26.68 7.05
C SER A 322 2.78 -26.23 7.20
N LYS A 323 2.57 -24.97 7.61
CA LYS A 323 1.23 -24.36 7.65
C LYS A 323 0.71 -24.06 6.25
N LYS A 324 1.59 -23.62 5.34
CA LYS A 324 1.23 -23.16 3.98
C LYS A 324 1.21 -24.28 2.94
N ASP A 325 2.11 -25.25 3.04
CA ASP A 325 2.34 -26.30 2.06
C ASP A 325 2.03 -27.70 2.65
N PRO A 326 0.97 -28.38 2.17
CA PRO A 326 0.64 -29.74 2.60
C PRO A 326 1.76 -30.76 2.37
N TRP A 327 2.58 -30.58 1.33
CA TRP A 327 3.70 -31.49 1.03
C TRP A 327 4.78 -31.39 2.09
N VAL A 328 5.15 -30.16 2.49
CA VAL A 328 6.10 -29.90 3.59
C VAL A 328 5.56 -30.46 4.91
N ARG A 329 4.26 -30.30 5.17
CA ARG A 329 3.61 -30.84 6.37
C ARG A 329 3.74 -32.35 6.47
N ALA A 330 3.43 -33.07 5.40
CA ALA A 330 3.52 -34.52 5.37
C ALA A 330 4.97 -34.98 5.64
N LYS A 331 5.94 -34.35 4.97
CA LYS A 331 7.36 -34.68 5.14
C LYS A 331 7.92 -34.38 6.54
N LEU A 332 7.42 -33.34 7.21
CA LEU A 332 7.81 -33.04 8.58
C LEU A 332 7.15 -33.96 9.62
N GLN A 333 5.97 -34.54 9.34
CA GLN A 333 5.36 -35.54 10.22
C GLN A 333 6.17 -36.85 10.26
N ASP A 334 6.79 -37.19 9.13
CA ASP A 334 7.72 -38.32 9.04
C ASP A 334 9.08 -38.02 9.70
N TRP A 335 9.40 -36.73 9.90
CA TRP A 335 10.65 -36.28 10.50
C TRP A 335 10.53 -36.19 12.04
N LYS A 336 11.11 -37.15 12.75
CA LYS A 336 11.21 -37.10 14.21
C LYS A 336 12.24 -36.04 14.63
N PHE A 337 11.83 -35.05 15.43
CA PHE A 337 12.77 -34.17 16.14
C PHE A 337 13.77 -35.04 16.93
N PRO A 338 15.08 -34.84 16.78
CA PRO A 338 16.03 -35.31 17.77
C PRO A 338 15.74 -34.50 19.05
N VAL A 339 15.00 -35.11 19.97
CA VAL A 339 14.94 -34.62 21.35
C VAL A 339 16.33 -34.84 21.91
N GLU A 340 17.12 -33.77 22.03
CA GLU A 340 18.31 -33.79 22.87
C GLU A 340 17.88 -34.27 24.25
N GLU A 341 18.38 -35.44 24.65
CA GLU A 341 18.19 -36.03 25.96
C GLU A 341 18.84 -35.12 27.01
N GLU A 342 18.12 -34.10 27.47
CA GLU A 342 18.37 -33.41 28.73
C GLU A 342 18.02 -34.33 29.91
N LYS A 343 18.68 -35.48 29.98
CA LYS A 343 18.70 -36.34 31.16
C LYS A 343 20.05 -37.02 31.29
N GLN A 344 21.03 -36.27 31.77
CA GLN A 344 21.98 -36.74 32.80
C GLN A 344 22.99 -35.64 33.13
N LEU A 345 22.68 -34.85 34.16
CA LEU A 345 23.62 -34.39 35.19
C LEU A 345 22.85 -33.50 36.17
N MET A 346 22.06 -34.13 37.04
CA MET A 346 21.81 -33.54 38.35
C MET A 346 23.09 -33.71 39.17
N PRO A 347 23.51 -32.66 39.89
CA PRO A 347 23.72 -32.85 41.30
C PRO A 347 22.80 -31.92 42.11
N GLN A 348 22.07 -32.60 43.00
CA GLN A 348 21.55 -32.20 44.30
C GLN A 348 21.46 -30.70 44.68
N LYS A 349 20.26 -30.39 45.19
CA LYS A 349 19.85 -29.19 45.94
C LYS A 349 20.95 -28.60 46.84
N GLY A 350 21.18 -27.30 46.66
CA GLY A 350 21.77 -26.40 47.65
C GLY A 350 21.11 -25.02 47.55
N LYS A 351 20.61 -24.50 48.67
CA LYS A 351 20.05 -23.15 48.82
C LYS A 351 21.15 -22.10 48.55
N ASP A 352 20.87 -21.02 47.81
CA ASP A 352 21.01 -19.66 48.34
C ASP A 352 20.54 -18.51 47.43
N LYS A 353 20.36 -17.35 48.06
CA LYS A 353 19.73 -16.10 47.60
C LYS A 353 20.61 -15.22 46.69
N SER A 354 19.94 -14.31 45.97
CA SER A 354 20.31 -12.89 45.75
C SER A 354 21.04 -12.42 44.47
N SER A 355 20.44 -11.38 43.87
CA SER A 355 21.04 -10.23 43.14
C SER A 355 21.60 -10.49 41.72
N LYS A 356 21.63 -9.56 40.76
CA LYS A 356 21.15 -8.17 40.56
C LYS A 356 21.26 -7.90 39.03
N LEU A 357 20.48 -6.93 38.55
CA LEU A 357 20.67 -6.10 37.35
C LEU A 357 22.06 -6.13 36.65
N GLN A 358 22.05 -6.22 35.31
CA GLN A 358 22.90 -5.35 34.50
C GLN A 358 22.29 -5.04 33.11
N LYS A 359 22.03 -3.75 32.91
CA LYS A 359 21.83 -3.10 31.61
C LYS A 359 23.15 -3.12 30.84
N MET A 360 23.12 -3.34 29.53
CA MET A 360 24.06 -2.70 28.62
C MET A 360 23.40 -2.33 27.29
N ARG A 361 23.42 -1.02 27.06
CA ARG A 361 23.21 -0.27 25.81
C ARG A 361 24.53 -0.27 25.02
N TRP A 362 24.50 0.31 23.81
CA TRP A 362 25.59 0.63 22.85
C TRP A 362 25.64 -0.39 21.71
N GLY A 363 25.72 -0.02 20.43
CA GLY A 363 25.86 1.29 19.79
C GLY A 363 25.74 1.09 18.27
N ILE A 364 25.25 2.10 17.57
CA ILE A 364 25.24 2.17 16.10
C ILE A 364 26.63 2.62 15.67
N GLU A 365 27.31 1.80 14.86
CA GLU A 365 28.43 2.25 14.04
C GLU A 365 28.11 1.98 12.56
N ASP A 366 28.05 3.07 11.80
CA ASP A 366 28.16 3.08 10.34
C ASP A 366 29.51 2.49 9.90
N PRO A 367 29.55 1.82 8.73
CA PRO A 367 30.61 2.18 7.81
C PRO A 367 30.09 2.31 6.37
N LYS A 368 30.10 3.56 5.88
CA LYS A 368 30.40 3.83 4.46
C LYS A 368 31.91 3.74 4.29
N LYS A 369 32.40 2.75 3.53
CA LYS A 369 33.59 2.87 2.64
C LYS A 369 33.75 1.59 1.78
N SER A 370 33.46 1.77 0.49
CA SER A 370 34.22 1.29 -0.68
C SER A 370 34.93 -0.08 -0.59
N VAL A 371 34.46 -1.05 -1.38
CA VAL A 371 35.29 -1.71 -2.41
C VAL A 371 34.41 -1.96 -3.64
N PHE A 372 34.54 -1.11 -4.67
CA PHE A 372 34.25 -1.50 -6.05
C PHE A 372 35.39 -2.44 -6.48
N GLY A 373 35.05 -3.67 -6.83
CA GLY A 373 36.02 -4.67 -7.29
C GLY A 373 35.36 -5.64 -8.26
N SER A 374 35.44 -5.30 -9.55
CA SER A 374 35.42 -6.17 -10.73
C SER A 374 34.78 -7.56 -10.61
N LEU A 375 33.60 -7.73 -11.22
CA LEU A 375 33.18 -9.02 -11.80
C LEU A 375 32.63 -8.78 -13.22
N SER A 376 33.48 -8.22 -14.08
CA SER A 376 33.36 -8.35 -15.53
C SER A 376 33.91 -9.71 -15.96
N SER A 377 33.16 -10.78 -15.74
CA SER A 377 33.37 -12.07 -16.42
C SER A 377 32.29 -13.05 -15.98
N LEU A 378 31.15 -13.06 -16.69
CA LEU A 378 30.24 -14.21 -16.85
C LEU A 378 29.10 -13.77 -17.78
N ILE A 379 29.44 -13.44 -19.03
CA ILE A 379 28.47 -13.34 -20.12
C ILE A 379 28.98 -14.22 -21.26
N PRO A 380 28.30 -15.33 -21.60
CA PRO A 380 28.50 -15.98 -22.87
C PRO A 380 28.01 -15.05 -23.99
N GLN A 381 28.93 -14.43 -24.72
CA GLN A 381 28.65 -13.80 -26.00
C GLN A 381 28.22 -14.87 -27.01
N LYS A 382 26.95 -14.88 -27.42
CA LYS A 382 26.54 -15.48 -28.70
C LYS A 382 25.55 -14.60 -29.46
N MET A 383 26.15 -13.89 -30.42
CA MET A 383 25.67 -13.57 -31.77
C MET A 383 24.26 -12.99 -31.96
N PHE A 384 24.26 -11.69 -32.25
CA PHE A 384 23.30 -11.03 -33.12
C PHE A 384 23.20 -11.73 -34.48
N ARG A 385 21.97 -12.07 -34.89
CA ARG A 385 21.57 -12.01 -36.31
C ARG A 385 20.41 -11.04 -36.45
N ARG A 386 20.70 -9.88 -37.06
CA ARG A 386 19.72 -8.91 -37.54
C ARG A 386 18.84 -9.59 -38.60
N LYS A 387 17.53 -9.65 -38.38
CA LYS A 387 16.54 -9.62 -39.47
C LYS A 387 15.77 -8.31 -39.36
N LYS A 388 15.85 -7.50 -40.41
CA LYS A 388 14.89 -6.42 -40.73
C LYS A 388 13.54 -7.05 -41.10
N VAL A 389 12.50 -6.21 -41.08
CA VAL A 389 11.07 -6.42 -41.49
C VAL A 389 10.17 -6.48 -40.26
N VAL A 390 9.04 -5.80 -40.11
CA VAL A 390 8.31 -4.72 -40.81
C VAL A 390 7.38 -4.10 -39.74
N VAL A 391 6.98 -2.85 -39.90
CA VAL A 391 6.01 -2.15 -39.04
C VAL A 391 4.65 -2.82 -39.15
N GLU A 392 4.17 -3.44 -38.07
CA GLU A 392 2.75 -3.76 -37.89
C GLU A 392 2.24 -3.10 -36.60
N LYS A 393 1.21 -2.26 -36.78
CA LYS A 393 0.36 -1.74 -35.72
C LYS A 393 -0.45 -2.93 -35.18
N GLU A 394 -0.12 -3.39 -33.99
CA GLU A 394 -1.02 -4.25 -33.23
C GLU A 394 -1.48 -3.55 -31.95
N SER A 395 -2.73 -3.14 -32.01
CA SER A 395 -3.61 -2.89 -30.88
C SER A 395 -3.81 -4.18 -30.11
N SER A 396 -3.13 -4.34 -28.97
CA SER A 396 -3.49 -5.37 -27.98
C SER A 396 -4.21 -4.72 -26.81
N GLU A 397 -5.55 -4.77 -26.88
CA GLU A 397 -6.44 -4.58 -25.74
C GLU A 397 -6.19 -5.71 -24.74
N PHE A 398 -5.48 -5.41 -23.66
CA PHE A 398 -5.48 -6.22 -22.46
C PHE A 398 -6.48 -5.61 -21.47
N ASP A 399 -7.72 -6.08 -21.57
CA ASP A 399 -8.77 -5.83 -20.58
C ASP A 399 -8.46 -6.62 -19.30
N PHE A 400 -7.80 -5.96 -18.35
CA PHE A 400 -7.77 -6.42 -16.97
C PHE A 400 -9.02 -5.91 -16.24
N PRO A 401 -9.88 -6.78 -15.67
CA PRO A 401 -10.95 -6.32 -14.81
C PRO A 401 -10.33 -5.80 -13.51
N ILE A 402 -10.24 -4.47 -13.38
CA ILE A 402 -9.84 -3.81 -12.13
C ILE A 402 -10.99 -3.95 -11.12
N LYS A 403 -11.11 -5.13 -10.51
CA LYS A 403 -11.93 -5.31 -9.30
C LYS A 403 -11.05 -5.05 -8.08
N GLY A 404 -11.32 -3.92 -7.44
CA GLY A 404 -10.91 -3.60 -6.08
C GLY A 404 -9.49 -3.06 -5.95
N ILE A 405 -9.31 -1.75 -6.07
CA ILE A 405 -8.36 -0.94 -5.26
C ILE A 405 -8.85 0.51 -5.43
N ALA A 406 -9.54 1.03 -4.42
CA ALA A 406 -9.79 2.45 -4.32
C ALA A 406 -8.43 3.19 -4.18
N LEU A 407 -8.27 4.35 -4.81
CA LEU A 407 -7.29 5.37 -4.38
C LEU A 407 -7.72 5.98 -3.02
N ALA A 408 -8.06 5.12 -2.05
CA ALA A 408 -8.51 5.51 -0.73
C ALA A 408 -7.34 6.14 0.04
N SER A 409 -7.24 7.47 -0.09
CA SER A 409 -6.65 8.31 0.94
C SER A 409 -7.59 8.28 2.13
N ASP A 410 -7.42 7.31 3.02
CA ASP A 410 -8.08 7.31 4.33
C ASP A 410 -7.47 8.44 5.17
N TYR A 411 -8.01 9.65 5.04
CA TYR A 411 -7.84 10.74 5.99
C TYR A 411 -9.19 11.45 6.18
N PRO A 412 -9.78 11.43 7.38
CA PRO A 412 -10.75 12.46 7.76
C PRO A 412 -10.00 13.78 8.06
N PRO A 413 -10.58 14.96 7.77
CA PRO A 413 -10.04 16.21 8.28
C PRO A 413 -10.17 16.24 9.79
N CYS A 414 -9.10 16.65 10.47
CA CYS A 414 -9.10 16.88 11.90
C CYS A 414 -10.00 18.07 12.24
N VAL A 415 -11.05 17.83 13.04
CA VAL A 415 -11.54 18.83 14.00
C VAL A 415 -11.27 18.23 15.39
N LYS A 416 -10.35 18.85 16.14
CA LYS A 416 -10.13 18.51 17.55
C LYS A 416 -11.37 18.93 18.34
N LEU A 417 -12.19 17.97 18.73
CA LEU A 417 -13.17 18.19 19.80
C LEU A 417 -12.42 18.25 21.13
N ARG A 418 -12.66 19.33 21.88
CA ARG A 418 -12.12 19.59 23.23
C ARG A 418 -12.13 18.33 24.10
N ASP A 419 -10.99 18.02 24.71
CA ASP A 419 -10.91 17.04 25.79
C ASP A 419 -11.73 17.53 27.01
N LYS A 420 -12.81 16.82 27.32
CA LYS A 420 -13.36 16.80 28.68
C LYS A 420 -12.98 15.46 29.30
N LYS A 421 -12.14 15.54 30.34
CA LYS A 421 -11.93 14.45 31.30
C LYS A 421 -13.26 14.19 31.99
N ASP A 422 -13.71 12.95 32.02
CA ASP A 422 -14.42 12.39 33.17
C ASP A 422 -14.28 10.88 33.20
N HIS A 423 -13.92 10.40 34.39
CA HIS A 423 -13.64 9.02 34.72
C HIS A 423 -14.95 8.24 34.89
N LEU A 424 -15.16 7.19 34.10
CA LEU A 424 -16.10 6.12 34.46
C LEU A 424 -15.59 4.76 33.95
N LYS A 425 -15.31 3.90 34.93
CA LYS A 425 -14.98 2.47 34.80
C LYS A 425 -16.00 1.78 33.88
N ARG A 426 -15.55 1.15 32.80
CA ARG A 426 -16.37 0.29 31.93
C ARG A 426 -16.19 -1.21 32.30
N PRO A 427 -17.22 -2.04 32.08
CA PRO A 427 -17.42 -3.33 32.77
C PRO A 427 -16.79 -4.54 32.04
N TRP A 428 -15.54 -4.42 31.58
CA TRP A 428 -14.89 -5.45 30.75
C TRP A 428 -13.85 -6.31 31.48
N ASP A 429 -13.64 -6.10 32.79
CA ASP A 429 -12.69 -6.87 33.60
C ASP A 429 -13.37 -8.01 34.37
N SER A 430 -13.91 -8.99 33.63
CA SER A 430 -14.30 -10.28 34.20
C SER A 430 -13.31 -11.39 33.79
N PRO A 431 -12.75 -12.16 34.75
CA PRO A 431 -11.83 -13.28 34.50
C PRO A 431 -12.37 -14.36 33.56
N VAL A 432 -13.69 -14.43 33.36
CA VAL A 432 -14.37 -15.45 32.55
C VAL A 432 -14.13 -15.24 31.04
N ILE A 433 -14.02 -13.99 30.59
CA ILE A 433 -13.83 -13.65 29.16
C ILE A 433 -12.38 -13.88 28.73
N ARG A 434 -11.39 -13.65 29.62
CA ARG A 434 -9.98 -13.98 29.35
C ARG A 434 -9.72 -15.49 29.24
N LYS A 435 -10.55 -16.33 29.88
CA LYS A 435 -10.45 -17.80 29.80
C LYS A 435 -11.03 -18.33 28.48
N HIS A 436 -12.13 -17.75 28.00
CA HIS A 436 -12.70 -18.07 26.68
C HIS A 436 -11.78 -17.68 25.51
N LEU A 437 -11.10 -16.53 25.59
CA LEU A 437 -10.15 -16.08 24.56
C LEU A 437 -8.86 -16.94 24.51
N LYS A 438 -8.48 -17.57 25.63
CA LYS A 438 -7.34 -18.51 25.66
C LYS A 438 -7.66 -19.88 25.05
N GLN A 439 -8.92 -20.31 25.06
CA GLN A 439 -9.36 -21.59 24.47
C GLN A 439 -9.59 -21.50 22.95
N LEU A 440 -9.90 -20.31 22.42
CA LEU A 440 -10.03 -20.08 20.98
C LEU A 440 -8.69 -19.91 20.25
N ALA A 441 -7.59 -19.72 21.00
CA ALA A 441 -6.24 -19.55 20.45
C ALA A 441 -5.44 -20.86 20.34
N SER A 442 -6.05 -22.02 20.66
CA SER A 442 -5.40 -23.33 20.67
C SER A 442 -5.91 -24.32 19.61
N HIS A 443 -6.40 -23.83 18.46
CA HIS A 443 -6.68 -24.64 17.27
C HIS A 443 -6.09 -24.00 16.01
#